data_AF-A0A8S3HCU7-F1
#
_entry.id   AF-A0A8S3HCU7-F1
#
_cell.length_a   1.000
_cell.length_b   1.000
_cell.length_c   1.000
_cell.angle_alpha   90.00
_cell.angle_beta   90.00
_cell.angle_gamma   90.00
#
_symmetry.space_group_name_H-M   'P 1'
#
loop_
_entity.id
_entity.type
_entity.pdbx_description
1 polymer ?
#
loop_
_entity_poly.entity_id
_entity_poly.type
_entity_poly.pdbx_seq_one_letter_code
_entity_poly.pdbx_strand_id
1 'polypeptide(L)'
;HCLFLIPFLVEQHSHANKWLTYFTSGQNRQTLPLFTSLINVVFSYDPVGYLPYNYLLFTDTREPLVEVAAQLLCITLDNSSFLSNDQPSSPASRTFPSLPGDDCPNLFINYLSRIHRDDDFNILLRGFCRLLNNPLIQTYLPGSCKKIGFYQELLILFWKFCDRNKKFLYYVLKSSEVLDLLVPILYFLNDARSDT
;
A
#
# COMPACT_ATOMS: atom_id res chain seq x y z
N HIS A 1 11.52 2.15 -16.87
CA HIS A 1 11.84 3.32 -16.02
C HIS A 1 11.70 3.04 -14.52
N CYS A 2 10.81 2.12 -14.07
CA CYS A 2 10.65 1.76 -12.65
C CYS A 2 11.69 0.76 -12.10
N LEU A 3 12.34 -0.05 -12.96
CA LEU A 3 13.45 -0.94 -12.56
C LEU A 3 14.70 -0.19 -12.06
N PHE A 4 14.80 1.12 -12.25
CA PHE A 4 15.90 1.94 -11.70
C PHE A 4 15.60 2.53 -10.32
N LEU A 5 14.33 2.58 -9.89
CA LEU A 5 13.97 3.08 -8.57
C LEU A 5 14.08 2.02 -7.49
N ILE A 6 13.90 0.74 -7.83
CA ILE A 6 14.10 -0.36 -6.87
C ILE A 6 15.59 -0.44 -6.43
N PRO A 7 16.59 -0.39 -7.33
CA PRO A 7 18.00 -0.28 -6.93
C PRO A 7 18.33 1.04 -6.23
N PHE A 8 17.75 2.16 -6.66
CA PHE A 8 18.01 3.47 -6.04
C PHE A 8 17.49 3.54 -4.59
N LEU A 9 16.35 2.89 -4.31
CA LEU A 9 15.88 2.72 -2.94
C LEU A 9 16.79 1.76 -2.17
N VAL A 10 17.29 0.68 -2.80
CA VAL A 10 18.26 -0.28 -2.23
C VAL A 10 19.63 0.36 -1.90
N GLU A 11 20.09 1.34 -2.68
CA GLU A 11 21.38 2.02 -2.44
C GLU A 11 21.33 3.12 -1.37
N GLN A 12 20.14 3.65 -1.01
CA GLN A 12 20.00 4.57 0.14
C GLN A 12 20.02 3.86 1.52
N HIS A 13 20.24 2.53 1.56
CA HIS A 13 20.14 1.67 2.75
C HIS A 13 21.18 1.91 3.86
N SER A 14 21.99 2.97 3.80
CA SER A 14 22.99 3.27 4.85
C SER A 14 22.55 4.33 5.87
N HIS A 15 21.46 5.07 5.63
CA HIS A 15 20.96 6.05 6.60
C HIS A 15 19.43 6.06 6.65
N ALA A 16 18.85 5.77 7.82
CA ALA A 16 17.43 5.89 8.05
C ALA A 16 16.95 7.32 7.70
N ASN A 17 15.96 7.42 6.81
CA ASN A 17 15.43 8.69 6.34
C ASN A 17 14.72 9.43 7.49
N LYS A 18 15.40 10.41 8.10
CA LYS A 18 14.88 11.21 9.23
C LYS A 18 13.51 11.84 8.97
N TRP A 19 13.27 12.26 7.71
CA TRP A 19 11.97 12.77 7.27
C TRP A 19 10.86 11.74 7.35
N LEU A 20 11.12 10.50 6.92
CA LEU A 20 10.16 9.41 6.96
C LEU A 20 9.86 8.99 8.41
N THR A 21 10.88 9.00 9.26
CA THR A 21 10.73 8.79 10.70
C THR A 21 9.86 9.88 11.30
N TYR A 22 10.12 11.16 11.02
CA TYR A 22 9.29 12.25 11.53
C TYR A 22 7.85 12.18 11.00
N PHE A 23 7.68 11.91 9.70
CA PHE A 23 6.38 11.82 9.03
C PHE A 23 5.47 10.74 9.63
N THR A 24 6.05 9.62 10.06
CA THR A 24 5.35 8.50 10.68
C THR A 24 5.38 8.51 12.22
N SER A 25 6.02 9.51 12.83
CA SER A 25 6.16 9.62 14.29
C SER A 25 4.99 10.34 14.97
N GLY A 26 4.86 10.13 16.29
CA GLY A 26 3.90 10.87 17.12
C GLY A 26 4.20 12.36 17.30
N GLN A 27 5.33 12.86 16.81
CA GLN A 27 5.64 14.30 16.85
C GLN A 27 4.76 15.08 15.86
N ASN A 28 4.31 14.43 14.79
CA ASN A 28 3.39 15.02 13.83
C ASN A 28 1.94 14.82 14.32
N ARG A 29 1.24 15.92 14.62
CA ARG A 29 -0.17 15.90 15.06
C ARG A 29 -1.13 15.41 13.97
N GLN A 30 -0.74 15.48 12.71
CA GLN A 30 -1.55 15.12 11.55
C GLN A 30 -1.28 13.69 11.06
N THR A 31 -0.51 12.89 11.78
CA THR A 31 -0.10 11.53 11.36
C THR A 31 -1.29 10.63 11.06
N LEU A 32 -2.31 10.60 11.93
CA LEU A 32 -3.52 9.80 11.69
C LEU A 32 -4.32 10.33 10.48
N PRO A 33 -4.68 11.64 10.39
CA PRO A 33 -5.31 12.21 9.19
C PRO A 33 -4.54 11.97 7.88
N LEU A 34 -3.21 11.98 7.91
CA LEU A 34 -2.38 11.70 6.75
C LEU A 34 -2.46 10.23 6.33
N PHE A 35 -2.39 9.31 7.29
CA PHE A 35 -2.56 7.89 7.02
C PHE A 35 -3.94 7.59 6.41
N THR A 36 -5.00 8.12 7.02
CA THR A 36 -6.36 7.90 6.52
C THR A 36 -6.61 8.57 5.17
N SER A 37 -6.04 9.76 4.92
CA SER A 37 -6.18 10.42 3.63
C SER A 37 -5.46 9.67 2.51
N LEU A 38 -4.26 9.13 2.75
CA LEU A 38 -3.54 8.30 1.78
C LEU A 38 -4.31 7.03 1.42
N ILE A 39 -4.82 6.31 2.43
CA ILE A 39 -5.69 5.15 2.23
C ILE A 39 -6.92 5.56 1.40
N ASN A 40 -7.60 6.63 1.78
CA ASN A 40 -8.80 7.08 1.07
C ASN A 40 -8.50 7.48 -0.38
N VAL A 41 -7.39 8.18 -0.65
CA VAL A 41 -7.00 8.54 -2.02
C VAL A 41 -6.85 7.29 -2.88
N VAL A 42 -6.15 6.27 -2.38
CA VAL A 42 -5.93 5.02 -3.13
C VAL A 42 -7.22 4.23 -3.30
N PHE A 43 -7.91 3.89 -2.21
CA PHE A 43 -9.05 2.95 -2.26
C PHE A 43 -10.38 3.60 -2.68
N SER A 44 -10.46 4.93 -2.79
CA SER A 44 -11.62 5.60 -3.42
C SER A 44 -11.47 5.81 -4.92
N TYR A 45 -10.27 5.56 -5.48
CA TYR A 45 -10.02 5.80 -6.89
C TYR A 45 -10.71 4.78 -7.79
N ASP A 46 -11.46 5.27 -8.78
CA ASP A 46 -12.11 4.48 -9.80
C ASP A 46 -11.49 4.80 -11.17
N PRO A 47 -10.71 3.88 -11.77
CA PRO A 47 -10.03 4.09 -13.04
C PRO A 47 -10.96 4.00 -14.27
N VAL A 48 -12.17 3.45 -14.13
CA VAL A 48 -13.11 3.30 -15.25
C VAL A 48 -14.00 4.54 -15.36
N GLY A 49 -14.43 5.09 -14.22
CA GLY A 49 -15.39 6.19 -14.18
C GLY A 49 -16.76 5.78 -14.73
N TYR A 50 -17.57 6.76 -15.12
CA TYR A 50 -18.98 6.51 -15.52
C TYR A 50 -19.17 6.07 -16.99
N LEU A 51 -18.21 6.30 -17.89
CA LEU A 51 -18.38 6.10 -19.34
C LEU A 51 -17.12 5.50 -19.99
N PRO A 52 -17.27 4.64 -21.02
CA PRO A 52 -16.14 4.21 -21.85
C PRO A 52 -15.49 5.42 -22.53
N TYR A 53 -14.16 5.38 -22.74
CA TYR A 53 -13.37 6.48 -23.29
C TYR A 53 -13.31 7.76 -22.46
N ASN A 54 -13.73 7.74 -21.19
CA ASN A 54 -13.66 8.90 -20.30
C ASN A 54 -12.26 9.55 -20.28
N TYR A 55 -11.22 8.72 -20.33
CA TYR A 55 -9.82 9.18 -20.34
C TYR A 55 -9.35 9.83 -21.66
N LEU A 56 -10.08 9.66 -22.77
CA LEU A 56 -9.82 10.37 -24.02
C LEU A 56 -10.49 11.74 -24.04
N LEU A 57 -11.63 11.85 -23.37
CA LEU A 57 -12.43 13.08 -23.28
C LEU A 57 -11.94 13.99 -22.15
N PHE A 58 -11.39 13.41 -21.08
CA PHE A 58 -10.94 14.12 -19.89
C PHE A 58 -9.58 13.60 -19.41
N THR A 59 -8.67 14.52 -19.11
CA THR A 59 -7.39 14.20 -18.48
C THR A 59 -7.63 13.75 -17.04
N ASP A 60 -7.27 12.50 -16.74
CA ASP A 60 -7.32 11.98 -15.37
C ASP A 60 -6.18 12.56 -14.52
N THR A 61 -6.49 13.59 -13.74
CA THR A 61 -5.56 14.23 -12.80
C THR A 61 -5.43 13.48 -11.48
N ARG A 62 -6.28 12.48 -11.23
CA ARG A 62 -6.29 11.72 -9.97
C ARG A 62 -5.32 10.55 -10.00
N GLU A 63 -5.14 9.92 -11.16
CA GLU A 63 -4.24 8.77 -11.28
C GLU A 63 -2.81 9.06 -10.79
N PRO A 64 -2.14 10.15 -11.18
CA PRO A 64 -0.78 10.43 -10.70
C PRO A 64 -0.74 10.64 -9.17
N LEU A 65 -1.79 11.23 -8.59
CA LEU A 65 -1.90 11.41 -7.15
C LEU A 65 -2.06 10.06 -6.43
N VAL A 66 -2.85 9.15 -7.01
CA VAL A 66 -3.09 7.81 -6.47
C VAL A 66 -1.83 6.96 -6.52
N GLU A 67 -1.10 7.03 -7.62
CA GLU A 67 0.20 6.36 -7.78
C GLU A 67 1.18 6.83 -6.70
N VAL A 68 1.36 8.14 -6.53
CA VAL A 68 2.26 8.70 -5.50
C VAL A 68 1.78 8.34 -4.09
N ALA A 69 0.47 8.33 -3.83
CA ALA A 69 -0.07 7.93 -2.53
C ALA A 69 0.19 6.44 -2.23
N ALA A 70 0.04 5.56 -3.23
CA ALA A 70 0.34 4.14 -3.10
C ALA A 70 1.83 3.89 -2.85
N GLN A 71 2.71 4.59 -3.59
CA GLN A 71 4.16 4.54 -3.39
C GLN A 71 4.54 5.01 -1.97
N LEU A 72 3.97 6.13 -1.50
CA LEU A 72 4.22 6.64 -0.16
C LEU A 72 3.74 5.66 0.92
N LEU A 73 2.59 5.02 0.73
CA LEU A 73 2.13 3.96 1.63
C LEU A 73 3.08 2.76 1.64
N CYS A 74 3.57 2.31 0.49
CA CYS A 74 4.54 1.22 0.42
C CYS A 74 5.82 1.55 1.22
N ILE A 75 6.39 2.74 0.99
CA ILE A 75 7.62 3.20 1.65
C ILE A 75 7.40 3.39 3.16
N THR A 76 6.32 4.06 3.56
CA THR A 76 6.03 4.33 4.97
C THR A 76 5.72 3.06 5.76
N LEU A 77 5.15 2.03 5.14
CA LEU A 77 4.85 0.75 5.79
C LEU A 77 6.04 -0.24 5.79
N ASP A 78 7.12 0.05 5.08
CA ASP A 78 8.32 -0.79 5.05
C ASP A 78 9.29 -0.50 6.22
N ASN A 79 9.20 0.71 6.79
CA ASN A 79 10.26 1.33 7.59
C ASN A 79 10.52 0.73 9.00
N SER A 80 9.89 -0.39 9.39
CA SER A 80 10.16 -1.00 10.71
C SER A 80 11.49 -1.74 10.78
N SER A 81 12.01 -2.23 9.65
CA SER A 81 13.24 -3.04 9.60
C SER A 81 14.49 -2.21 9.92
N PHE A 82 14.45 -0.90 9.69
CA PHE A 82 15.60 0.00 9.78
C PHE A 82 15.77 0.68 11.14
N LEU A 83 14.70 0.79 11.92
CA LEU A 83 14.72 1.52 13.21
C LEU A 83 15.18 0.66 14.38
N SER A 84 15.15 -0.67 14.24
CA SER A 84 15.60 -1.60 15.28
C SER A 84 17.12 -1.79 15.32
N ASN A 85 17.86 -1.33 14.31
CA ASN A 85 19.29 -1.65 14.15
C ASN A 85 20.25 -0.50 14.53
N ASP A 86 19.73 0.67 14.93
CA ASP A 86 20.55 1.89 15.13
C ASP A 86 20.36 2.53 16.53
N GLN A 87 19.91 1.75 17.52
CA GLN A 87 20.12 2.11 18.92
C GLN A 87 21.50 1.59 19.35
N PRO A 88 22.54 2.43 19.49
CA PRO A 88 23.66 2.09 20.34
C PRO A 88 23.09 1.91 21.74
N SER A 89 23.11 0.67 22.22
CA SER A 89 22.76 0.30 23.59
C SER A 89 23.51 1.21 24.58
N SER A 90 22.86 2.30 25.01
CA SER A 90 23.35 3.09 26.13
C SER A 90 23.09 2.26 27.38
N PRO A 91 24.11 1.94 28.19
CA PRO A 91 23.98 0.97 29.28
C PRO A 91 23.23 1.52 30.52
N ALA A 92 22.56 2.67 30.44
CA ALA A 92 22.14 3.44 31.63
C ALA A 92 20.63 3.54 31.88
N SER A 93 19.75 2.87 31.14
CA SER A 93 18.30 2.91 31.40
C SER A 93 17.64 1.54 31.21
N ARG A 94 18.07 0.55 32.01
CA ARG A 94 17.44 -0.78 32.14
C ARG A 94 16.69 -0.94 33.47
N THR A 95 15.72 -0.07 33.78
CA THR A 95 14.91 -0.22 35.01
C THR A 95 13.41 -0.35 34.78
N PHE A 96 12.93 -0.36 33.53
CA PHE A 96 11.55 -0.75 33.26
C PHE A 96 11.53 -1.86 32.21
N PRO A 97 10.98 -3.05 32.50
CA PRO A 97 10.71 -4.02 31.45
C PRO A 97 9.65 -3.38 30.55
N SER A 98 10.06 -2.96 29.35
CA SER A 98 9.13 -2.58 28.30
C SER A 98 8.19 -3.76 28.05
N LEU A 99 6.89 -3.51 28.15
CA LEU A 99 5.85 -4.48 27.84
C LEU A 99 6.01 -4.97 26.39
N PRO A 100 5.77 -6.26 26.09
CA PRO A 100 5.82 -6.78 24.73
C PRO A 100 4.69 -6.14 23.90
N GLY A 101 4.99 -5.02 23.24
CA GLY A 101 4.02 -4.33 22.38
C GLY A 101 4.26 -2.85 22.07
N ASP A 102 5.22 -2.16 22.70
CA ASP A 102 5.32 -0.69 22.62
C ASP A 102 6.44 -0.13 21.70
N ASP A 103 7.28 -0.97 21.12
CA ASP A 103 8.47 -0.50 20.37
C ASP A 103 8.26 -0.42 18.84
N CYS A 104 7.08 0.02 18.40
CA CYS A 104 6.86 0.39 16.99
C CYS A 104 6.88 1.91 16.84
N PRO A 105 8.04 2.53 16.53
CA PRO A 105 8.16 3.98 16.38
C PRO A 105 7.29 4.55 15.24
N ASN A 106 6.87 3.69 14.30
CA ASN A 106 6.07 4.06 13.15
C ASN A 106 4.58 3.89 13.44
N LEU A 107 3.89 5.03 13.60
CA LEU A 107 2.46 5.07 13.89
C LEU A 107 1.59 4.59 12.73
N PHE A 108 2.05 4.66 11.47
CA PHE A 108 1.26 4.14 10.34
C PHE A 108 1.09 2.62 10.45
N ILE A 109 2.16 1.92 10.81
CA ILE A 109 2.11 0.47 11.06
C ILE A 109 1.21 0.17 12.25
N ASN A 110 1.30 0.97 13.32
CA ASN A 110 0.43 0.84 14.50
C ASN A 110 -1.04 1.02 14.12
N TYR A 111 -1.39 2.08 13.39
CA TYR A 111 -2.75 2.34 12.92
C TYR A 111 -3.26 1.22 12.02
N LEU A 112 -2.47 0.78 11.03
CA LEU A 112 -2.82 -0.32 10.14
C LEU A 112 -3.11 -1.61 10.91
N SER A 113 -2.28 -1.95 11.89
CA SER A 113 -2.46 -3.15 12.73
C SER A 113 -3.73 -3.11 13.59
N ARG A 114 -4.20 -1.90 13.92
CA ARG A 114 -5.39 -1.66 14.77
C ARG A 114 -6.70 -1.59 14.00
N ILE A 115 -6.68 -1.50 12.66
CA ILE A 115 -7.89 -1.61 11.84
C ILE A 115 -8.50 -3.00 12.08
N HIS A 116 -9.79 -3.04 12.38
CA HIS A 116 -10.48 -4.29 12.71
C HIS A 116 -11.98 -4.29 12.40
N ARG A 117 -12.55 -3.18 11.94
CA ARG A 117 -13.96 -3.13 11.58
C ARG A 117 -14.16 -3.80 10.23
N ASP A 118 -15.20 -4.61 10.12
CA ASP A 118 -15.53 -5.29 8.87
C ASP A 118 -15.83 -4.30 7.75
N ASP A 119 -16.46 -3.16 8.05
CA ASP A 119 -16.72 -2.08 7.07
C ASP A 119 -15.40 -1.57 6.46
N ASP A 120 -14.40 -1.31 7.31
CA ASP A 120 -13.10 -0.80 6.88
C ASP A 120 -12.39 -1.86 6.02
N PHE A 121 -12.44 -3.13 6.43
CA PHE A 121 -11.89 -4.24 5.63
C PHE A 121 -12.60 -4.42 4.30
N ASN A 122 -13.92 -4.24 4.24
CA ASN A 122 -14.67 -4.31 3.00
C ASN A 122 -14.25 -3.22 2.02
N ILE A 123 -14.11 -1.98 2.50
CA ILE A 123 -13.64 -0.85 1.68
C ILE A 123 -12.24 -1.13 1.12
N LEU A 124 -11.32 -1.60 1.97
CA LEU A 124 -9.96 -1.95 1.55
C LEU A 124 -9.96 -3.07 0.50
N LEU A 125 -10.66 -4.17 0.78
CA LEU A 125 -10.70 -5.33 -0.12
C LEU A 125 -11.34 -4.97 -1.47
N ARG A 126 -12.49 -4.29 -1.47
CA ARG A 126 -13.13 -3.82 -2.71
C ARG A 126 -12.25 -2.85 -3.49
N GLY A 127 -11.52 -1.98 -2.79
CA GLY A 127 -10.54 -1.09 -3.42
C GLY A 127 -9.43 -1.88 -4.13
N PHE A 128 -8.83 -2.87 -3.46
CA PHE A 128 -7.84 -3.75 -4.09
C PHE A 128 -8.40 -4.52 -5.28
N CYS A 129 -9.57 -5.16 -5.12
CA CYS A 129 -10.21 -5.90 -6.20
C CYS A 129 -10.51 -4.99 -7.40
N ARG A 130 -11.08 -3.81 -7.19
CA ARG A 130 -11.39 -2.85 -8.28
C ARG A 130 -10.14 -2.45 -9.06
N LEU A 131 -9.07 -2.08 -8.34
CA LEU A 131 -7.86 -1.59 -8.98
C LEU A 131 -7.08 -2.72 -9.66
N LEU A 132 -6.91 -3.86 -9.00
CA LEU A 132 -6.16 -5.00 -9.56
C LEU A 132 -6.87 -5.65 -10.75
N ASN A 133 -8.21 -5.65 -10.78
CA ASN A 133 -8.96 -6.17 -11.93
C ASN A 133 -9.03 -5.19 -13.11
N ASN A 134 -8.69 -3.92 -12.95
CA ASN A 134 -8.77 -2.94 -14.03
C ASN A 134 -8.19 -3.41 -15.38
N PRO A 135 -6.97 -3.98 -15.46
CA PRO A 135 -6.42 -4.46 -16.73
C PRO A 135 -7.07 -5.74 -17.27
N LEU A 136 -7.83 -6.45 -16.44
CA LEU A 136 -8.58 -7.65 -16.81
C LEU A 136 -9.99 -7.36 -17.34
N ILE A 137 -10.48 -6.13 -17.18
CA ILE A 137 -11.81 -5.75 -17.67
C ILE A 137 -11.83 -5.85 -19.19
N GLN A 138 -12.58 -6.83 -19.69
CA GLN A 138 -12.85 -6.98 -21.11
C GLN A 138 -14.04 -6.11 -21.49
N THR A 139 -13.80 -5.10 -22.31
CA THR A 139 -14.87 -4.34 -22.95
C THR A 139 -14.96 -4.73 -24.41
N TYR A 140 -16.17 -4.80 -24.96
CA TYR A 140 -16.43 -5.06 -26.38
C TYR A 140 -15.78 -4.03 -27.31
N LEU A 141 -15.39 -2.87 -26.76
CA LEU A 141 -14.80 -1.76 -27.48
C LEU A 141 -13.27 -1.78 -27.27
N PRO A 142 -12.47 -1.86 -28.35
CA PRO A 142 -11.02 -1.90 -28.24
C PRO A 142 -10.50 -0.58 -27.64
N GLY A 143 -9.61 -0.71 -26.65
CA GLY A 143 -9.01 0.44 -25.98
C GLY A 143 -10.03 1.37 -25.31
N SER A 144 -11.18 0.89 -24.84
CA SER A 144 -12.18 1.76 -24.23
C SER A 144 -11.95 2.06 -22.75
N CYS A 145 -11.05 1.31 -22.10
CA CYS A 145 -10.72 1.42 -20.69
C CYS A 145 -9.23 1.72 -20.52
N LYS A 146 -8.93 2.74 -19.71
CA LYS A 146 -7.56 3.05 -19.31
C LYS A 146 -7.06 1.94 -18.39
N LYS A 147 -5.86 1.44 -18.67
CA LYS A 147 -5.14 0.52 -17.78
C LYS A 147 -4.31 1.32 -16.79
N ILE A 148 -4.39 0.97 -15.51
CA ILE A 148 -3.56 1.58 -14.47
C ILE A 148 -2.08 1.18 -14.62
N GLY A 149 -1.18 2.14 -14.39
CA GLY A 149 0.27 1.91 -14.45
C GLY A 149 0.92 1.40 -13.16
N PHE A 150 0.22 1.53 -12.01
CA PHE A 150 0.76 1.33 -10.66
C PHE A 150 0.34 -0.01 -10.02
N TYR A 151 0.16 -1.06 -10.83
CA TYR A 151 -0.30 -2.36 -10.34
C TYR A 151 0.74 -3.05 -9.44
N GLN A 152 2.04 -2.80 -9.67
CA GLN A 152 3.13 -3.36 -8.87
C GLN A 152 3.06 -2.83 -7.43
N GLU A 153 2.85 -1.54 -7.27
CA GLU A 153 2.65 -0.88 -5.98
C GLU A 153 1.42 -1.44 -5.27
N LEU A 154 0.33 -1.71 -5.98
CA LEU A 154 -0.86 -2.33 -5.40
C LEU A 154 -0.60 -3.75 -4.89
N LEU A 155 0.17 -4.55 -5.61
CA LEU A 155 0.55 -5.90 -5.17
C LEU A 155 1.43 -5.85 -3.91
N ILE A 156 2.42 -4.96 -3.88
CA ILE A 156 3.28 -4.75 -2.70
C ILE A 156 2.45 -4.26 -1.53
N LEU A 157 1.56 -3.29 -1.76
CA LEU A 157 0.70 -2.71 -0.74
C LEU A 157 -0.26 -3.77 -0.16
N PHE A 158 -0.87 -4.59 -1.02
CA PHE A 158 -1.72 -5.70 -0.58
C PHE A 158 -0.97 -6.67 0.31
N TRP A 159 0.25 -7.06 -0.09
CA TRP A 159 1.12 -7.91 0.71
C TRP A 159 1.44 -7.29 2.07
N LYS A 160 1.82 -6.00 2.11
CA LYS A 160 2.09 -5.28 3.37
C LYS A 160 0.85 -5.23 4.27
N PHE A 161 -0.34 -4.99 3.73
CA PHE A 161 -1.59 -4.99 4.50
C PHE A 161 -1.87 -6.35 5.14
N CYS A 162 -1.72 -7.43 4.37
CA CYS A 162 -1.87 -8.79 4.87
C CYS A 162 -0.80 -9.16 5.90
N ASP A 163 0.43 -8.70 5.72
CA ASP A 163 1.51 -9.00 6.64
C ASP A 163 1.33 -8.29 7.98
N ARG A 164 1.05 -6.97 7.95
CA ARG A 164 0.93 -6.12 9.15
C ARG A 164 -0.41 -6.27 9.89
N ASN A 165 -1.46 -6.75 9.23
CA ASN A 165 -2.76 -6.95 9.84
C ASN A 165 -3.30 -8.36 9.54
N LYS A 166 -3.04 -9.30 10.46
CA LYS A 166 -3.51 -10.69 10.30
C LYS A 166 -5.04 -10.80 10.30
N LYS A 167 -5.76 -9.89 10.97
CA LYS A 167 -7.25 -9.88 10.93
C LYS A 167 -7.76 -9.58 9.52
N PHE A 168 -7.13 -8.63 8.84
CA PHE A 168 -7.42 -8.36 7.43
C PHE A 168 -7.13 -9.58 6.55
N LEU A 169 -5.97 -10.23 6.72
CA LEU A 169 -5.64 -11.46 5.99
C LEU A 169 -6.71 -12.55 6.19
N TYR A 170 -7.13 -12.82 7.43
CA TYR A 170 -8.19 -13.79 7.70
C TYR A 170 -9.53 -13.37 7.10
N TYR A 171 -9.86 -12.07 7.12
CA TYR A 171 -11.05 -11.54 6.47
C TYR A 171 -11.04 -11.81 4.96
N VAL A 172 -9.91 -11.55 4.28
CA VAL A 172 -9.75 -11.82 2.85
C VAL A 172 -9.92 -13.32 2.55
N LEU A 173 -9.26 -14.19 3.32
CA LEU A 173 -9.33 -15.64 3.10
C LEU A 173 -10.72 -16.23 3.34
N LYS A 174 -11.52 -15.61 4.22
CA LYS A 174 -12.90 -16.02 4.50
C LYS A 174 -13.90 -15.40 3.51
N SER A 175 -13.54 -14.29 2.87
CA SER A 175 -14.39 -13.58 1.93
C SER A 175 -14.58 -14.39 0.64
N SER A 176 -15.77 -14.33 0.05
CA SER A 176 -16.04 -14.87 -1.28
C SER A 176 -15.30 -14.12 -2.40
N GLU A 177 -14.88 -12.87 -2.12
CA GLU A 177 -14.16 -12.00 -3.07
C GLU A 177 -12.66 -12.38 -3.21
N VAL A 178 -12.19 -13.45 -2.55
CA VAL A 178 -10.78 -13.90 -2.65
C VAL A 178 -10.38 -14.27 -4.08
N LEU A 179 -11.30 -14.84 -4.87
CA LEU A 179 -11.04 -15.19 -6.27
C LEU A 179 -10.86 -13.95 -7.13
N ASP A 180 -11.66 -12.89 -6.88
CA ASP A 180 -11.54 -11.62 -7.56
C ASP A 180 -10.18 -10.96 -7.30
N LEU A 181 -9.50 -11.33 -6.22
CA LEU A 181 -8.13 -10.90 -5.95
C LEU A 181 -7.08 -11.85 -6.54
N LEU A 182 -7.32 -13.17 -6.45
CA LEU A 182 -6.35 -14.18 -6.89
C LEU A 182 -6.16 -14.16 -8.41
N VAL A 183 -7.24 -13.97 -9.18
CA VAL A 183 -7.19 -13.94 -10.65
C VAL A 183 -6.24 -12.85 -11.17
N PRO A 184 -6.36 -11.56 -10.78
CA PRO A 184 -5.40 -10.55 -11.22
C PRO A 184 -3.99 -10.78 -10.72
N ILE A 185 -3.80 -11.29 -9.50
CA ILE A 185 -2.45 -11.64 -8.99
C ILE A 185 -1.80 -12.69 -9.90
N LEU A 186 -2.52 -13.76 -10.24
CA LEU A 186 -2.03 -14.82 -11.11
C LEU A 186 -1.79 -14.32 -12.54
N TYR A 187 -2.66 -13.46 -13.06
CA TYR A 187 -2.47 -12.81 -14.35
C TYR A 187 -1.15 -12.04 -14.38
N PHE A 188 -0.91 -11.15 -13.42
CA PHE A 188 0.34 -10.36 -13.37
C PHE A 188 1.58 -11.24 -13.16
N LEU A 189 1.46 -12.32 -12.38
CA LEU A 189 2.55 -13.27 -12.20
C LEU A 189 2.88 -14.01 -13.51
N ASN A 190 1.85 -14.40 -14.27
CA ASN A 190 2.02 -15.05 -15.56
C ASN A 190 2.60 -14.09 -16.61
N ASP A 191 2.10 -12.85 -16.65
CA ASP A 191 2.59 -11.78 -17.53
C ASP A 191 4.08 -11.49 -17.29
N ALA A 192 4.47 -11.35 -16.02
CA ALA A 192 5.87 -11.18 -15.62
C ALA A 192 6.78 -12.37 -15.99
N ARG A 193 6.21 -13.59 -16.07
CA ARG A 193 6.94 -14.78 -16.52
C ARG A 193 7.07 -14.82 -18.06
N SER A 194 6.10 -14.32 -18.80
CA SER A 194 6.19 -14.26 -20.27
C SER A 194 7.13 -13.16 -20.78
N ASP A 195 7.40 -12.15 -19.96
CA ASP A 195 8.32 -11.05 -20.28
C ASP A 195 9.82 -11.37 -20.04
N THR A 196 10.14 -12.60 -19.61
CA THR A 196 11.51 -13.16 -19.50
C THR A 196 11.79 -14.20 -20.57
#